data_AF-A0A3C1FKD2-F1
#
_entry.id   AF-A0A3C1FKD2-F1
#
_cell.length_a   1.000
_cell.length_b   1.000
_cell.length_c   1.000
_cell.angle_alpha   90.00
_cell.angle_beta   90.00
_cell.angle_gamma   90.00
#
_symmetry.space_group_name_H-M   'P 1'
#
loop_
_entity.id
_entity.type
_entity.pdbx_description
1 polymer ?
#
loop_
_entity_poly.entity_id
_entity_poly.type
_entity_poly.pdbx_seq_one_letter_code
_entity_poly.pdbx_strand_id
1 'polypeptide(L)'
;MADREPVIVGVAETPLENGVVPGGLSPLQITAFAAKAAVEEAGLSLDDVDGLLTAGMWGNPGAGALPGLTLSEYLNIYPRFTDSTNIGGSAFEAHVAHAAMAIEKGYCEVALITYASTQRSDASRTLGGRPAALTFQFETPYGMPTPAGGYAMAAMRHMHDFGTTREQLANIAVNTRGWAMRNPAAMHRDPLTVDEVLASPMICDPLHKLDCCLVTDGGGAVVMTSAENARRLNKPAVHVRGYGESHTHWTMGAMPELSRLVAAERAGKAAFAMAGIGPDSIDLAEIYDSFTITVLLTLEALGFCKPGEGGAFFENGRTAPGGAFPMNTNGGGLSFAHPG
;
A
#
# COMPACT_ATOMS: atom_id res chain seq x y z
N MET A 1 21.54 -21.09 17.66
CA MET A 1 20.27 -20.41 17.97
C MET A 1 19.23 -20.97 17.03
N ALA A 2 17.97 -21.07 17.47
CA ALA A 2 16.86 -21.43 16.59
C ALA A 2 16.83 -20.51 15.36
N ASP A 3 16.47 -21.05 14.21
CA ASP A 3 16.36 -20.30 12.96
C ASP A 3 15.08 -19.46 13.00
N ARG A 4 15.22 -18.24 13.52
CA ARG A 4 14.13 -17.26 13.70
C ARG A 4 14.04 -16.27 12.55
N GLU A 5 14.57 -16.64 11.38
CA GLU A 5 14.39 -15.83 10.17
C GLU A 5 12.89 -15.64 9.90
N PRO A 6 12.42 -14.39 9.73
CA PRO A 6 11.01 -14.09 9.59
C PRO A 6 10.50 -14.40 8.18
N VAL A 7 9.38 -15.10 8.11
CA VAL A 7 8.76 -15.53 6.85
C VAL A 7 7.26 -15.29 6.88
N ILE A 8 6.69 -14.98 5.72
CA ILE A 8 5.24 -14.97 5.49
C ILE A 8 4.81 -16.40 5.12
N VAL A 9 3.74 -16.89 5.75
CA VAL A 9 3.21 -18.26 5.59
C VAL A 9 1.73 -18.32 5.26
N GLY A 10 1.03 -17.19 5.33
CA GLY A 10 -0.38 -17.08 4.92
C GLY A 10 -0.75 -15.63 4.61
N VAL A 11 -1.64 -15.45 3.66
CA VAL A 11 -2.19 -14.20 3.18
C VAL A 11 -3.66 -14.39 2.85
N ALA A 12 -4.47 -13.36 3.03
CA ALA A 12 -5.83 -13.38 2.52
C ALA A 12 -6.26 -11.98 2.15
N GLU A 13 -7.11 -11.90 1.12
CA GLU A 13 -7.85 -10.71 0.75
C GLU A 13 -9.34 -11.00 0.80
N THR A 14 -10.13 -9.99 1.13
CA THR A 14 -11.59 -10.13 1.11
C THR A 14 -12.11 -10.06 -0.32
N PRO A 15 -13.04 -10.93 -0.72
CA PRO A 15 -13.67 -10.86 -2.05
C PRO A 15 -14.31 -9.50 -2.30
N LEU A 16 -14.18 -9.02 -3.54
CA LEU A 16 -14.77 -7.76 -3.99
C LEU A 16 -15.74 -8.01 -5.14
N GLU A 17 -16.87 -7.31 -5.11
CA GLU A 17 -17.82 -7.19 -6.21
C GLU A 17 -17.92 -5.72 -6.62
N ASN A 18 -17.42 -5.38 -7.82
CA ASN A 18 -17.40 -4.00 -8.32
C ASN A 18 -16.78 -2.98 -7.33
N GLY A 19 -15.70 -3.39 -6.66
CA GLY A 19 -14.97 -2.58 -5.68
C GLY A 19 -15.65 -2.45 -4.32
N VAL A 20 -16.65 -3.28 -4.00
CA VAL A 20 -17.36 -3.33 -2.72
C VAL A 20 -17.19 -4.71 -2.09
N VAL A 21 -17.05 -4.78 -0.76
CA VAL A 21 -17.12 -6.06 -0.04
C VAL A 21 -18.59 -6.45 0.12
N PRO A 22 -19.04 -7.60 -0.42
CA PRO A 22 -20.45 -7.97 -0.39
C PRO A 22 -20.96 -8.23 1.03
N GLY A 23 -22.26 -8.06 1.23
CA GLY A 23 -22.93 -8.37 2.49
C GLY A 23 -23.00 -7.24 3.51
N GLY A 24 -22.53 -6.03 3.18
CA GLY A 24 -22.66 -4.85 4.06
C GLY A 24 -21.91 -5.02 5.38
N LEU A 25 -20.77 -5.70 5.33
CA LEU A 25 -19.94 -5.98 6.49
C LEU A 25 -19.26 -4.70 6.99
N SER A 26 -19.18 -4.53 8.31
CA SER A 26 -18.34 -3.49 8.92
C SER A 26 -16.85 -3.76 8.69
N PRO A 27 -15.98 -2.74 8.72
CA PRO A 27 -14.53 -2.94 8.66
C PRO A 27 -14.01 -3.98 9.66
N LEU A 28 -14.57 -4.05 10.87
CA LEU A 28 -14.18 -5.04 11.87
C LEU A 28 -14.51 -6.47 11.44
N GLN A 29 -15.69 -6.69 10.83
CA GLN A 29 -16.08 -7.99 10.29
C GLN A 29 -15.22 -8.39 9.08
N ILE A 30 -14.91 -7.43 8.20
CA ILE A 30 -14.02 -7.63 7.05
C ILE A 30 -12.62 -8.00 7.52
N THR A 31 -12.10 -7.29 8.53
CA THR A 31 -10.80 -7.57 9.16
C THR A 31 -10.78 -8.98 9.75
N ALA A 32 -11.83 -9.37 10.48
CA ALA A 32 -11.92 -10.69 11.09
C ALA A 32 -12.03 -11.82 10.06
N PHE A 33 -12.75 -11.59 8.95
CA PHE A 33 -12.81 -12.51 7.83
C PHE A 33 -11.42 -12.73 7.23
N ALA A 34 -10.70 -11.65 6.89
CA ALA A 34 -9.37 -11.74 6.32
C ALA A 34 -8.38 -12.41 7.28
N ALA A 35 -8.42 -12.02 8.57
CA ALA A 35 -7.58 -12.61 9.60
C ALA A 35 -7.76 -14.13 9.70
N LYS A 36 -9.02 -14.58 9.81
CA LYS A 36 -9.33 -16.01 9.87
C LYS A 36 -8.85 -16.74 8.61
N ALA A 37 -9.12 -16.20 7.43
CA ALA A 37 -8.73 -16.81 6.16
C ALA A 37 -7.20 -16.93 6.03
N ALA A 38 -6.43 -15.90 6.39
CA ALA A 38 -4.97 -15.93 6.32
C ALA A 38 -4.35 -16.91 7.33
N VAL A 39 -4.93 -17.02 8.53
CA VAL A 39 -4.49 -17.96 9.57
C VAL A 39 -4.80 -19.40 9.16
N GLU A 40 -5.97 -19.66 8.60
CA GLU A 40 -6.32 -20.98 8.03
C GLU A 40 -5.43 -21.33 6.83
N GLU A 41 -5.13 -20.36 5.96
CA GLU A 41 -4.19 -20.56 4.84
C GLU A 41 -2.77 -20.88 5.35
N ALA A 42 -2.34 -20.28 6.47
CA ALA A 42 -1.10 -20.63 7.16
C ALA A 42 -1.13 -22.00 7.86
N GLY A 43 -2.28 -22.69 7.88
CA GLY A 43 -2.44 -23.98 8.56
C GLY A 43 -2.42 -23.87 10.08
N LEU A 44 -2.82 -22.71 10.61
CA LEU A 44 -2.88 -22.38 12.03
C LEU A 44 -4.34 -22.11 12.45
N SER A 45 -4.53 -21.86 13.74
CA SER A 45 -5.76 -21.38 14.34
C SER A 45 -5.55 -19.97 14.93
N LEU A 46 -6.64 -19.24 15.20
CA LEU A 46 -6.55 -17.93 15.84
C LEU A 46 -5.89 -18.01 17.23
N ASP A 47 -6.02 -19.14 17.93
CA ASP A 47 -5.40 -19.37 19.24
C ASP A 47 -3.86 -19.41 19.17
N ASP A 48 -3.28 -19.64 17.98
CA ASP A 48 -1.83 -19.63 17.77
C ASP A 48 -1.28 -18.20 17.63
N VAL A 49 -2.13 -17.21 17.36
CA VAL A 49 -1.72 -15.82 17.13
C VAL A 49 -1.33 -15.15 18.44
N ASP A 50 -0.07 -14.78 18.56
CA ASP A 50 0.48 -14.10 19.73
C ASP A 50 1.17 -12.76 19.42
N GLY A 51 1.14 -12.31 18.17
CA GLY A 51 1.45 -10.95 17.75
C GLY A 51 0.32 -10.36 16.91
N LEU A 52 -0.14 -9.15 17.21
CA LEU A 52 -1.21 -8.48 16.45
C LEU A 52 -0.77 -7.08 16.01
N LEU A 53 -0.77 -6.83 14.70
CA LEU A 53 -0.43 -5.54 14.13
C LEU A 53 -1.58 -5.05 13.24
N THR A 54 -2.20 -3.94 13.63
CA THR A 54 -3.36 -3.42 12.91
C THR A 54 -3.43 -1.91 13.02
N ALA A 55 -3.75 -1.26 11.92
CA ALA A 55 -3.87 0.19 11.83
C ALA A 55 -5.16 0.58 11.13
N GLY A 56 -5.59 1.80 11.38
CA GLY A 56 -6.78 2.37 10.77
C GLY A 56 -7.57 3.25 11.75
N MET A 57 -8.48 4.03 11.18
CA MET A 57 -9.44 4.85 11.94
C MET A 57 -10.87 4.35 11.74
N TRP A 58 -11.05 3.04 11.53
CA TRP A 58 -12.33 2.41 11.21
C TRP A 58 -13.36 2.43 12.36
N GLY A 59 -13.03 3.03 13.51
CA GLY A 59 -14.01 3.34 14.53
C GLY A 59 -13.75 4.66 15.25
N ASN A 60 -13.30 5.71 14.56
CA ASN A 60 -13.15 7.05 15.15
C ASN A 60 -14.23 8.04 14.66
N PRO A 61 -14.93 8.79 15.56
CA PRO A 61 -14.92 8.67 17.03
C PRO A 61 -15.79 7.51 17.52
N GLY A 62 -15.21 6.56 18.26
CA GLY A 62 -15.90 5.35 18.71
C GLY A 62 -14.94 4.25 19.23
N ALA A 63 -15.46 3.02 19.35
CA ALA A 63 -14.71 1.88 19.90
C ALA A 63 -13.42 1.54 19.12
N GLY A 64 -13.33 1.89 17.83
CA GLY A 64 -12.14 1.65 17.01
C GLY A 64 -11.04 2.71 17.15
N ALA A 65 -11.04 3.51 18.23
CA ALA A 65 -9.91 4.38 18.59
C ALA A 65 -8.68 3.61 19.09
N LEU A 66 -8.87 2.36 19.53
CA LEU A 66 -7.83 1.45 20.00
C LEU A 66 -7.85 0.17 19.15
N PRO A 67 -7.47 0.25 17.85
CA PRO A 67 -7.75 -0.80 16.88
C PRO A 67 -7.18 -2.17 17.27
N GLY A 68 -5.97 -2.20 17.84
CA GLY A 68 -5.37 -3.44 18.35
C GLY A 68 -6.19 -4.11 19.45
N LEU A 69 -6.62 -3.36 20.47
CA LEU A 69 -7.41 -3.91 21.58
C LEU A 69 -8.78 -4.37 21.12
N THR A 70 -9.49 -3.55 20.34
CA THR A 70 -10.82 -3.87 19.83
C THR A 70 -10.81 -5.11 18.95
N LEU A 71 -9.78 -5.26 18.10
CA LEU A 71 -9.66 -6.45 17.25
C LEU A 71 -9.30 -7.70 18.07
N SER A 72 -8.42 -7.58 19.06
CA SER A 72 -8.13 -8.69 19.99
C SER A 72 -9.37 -9.18 20.72
N GLU A 73 -10.21 -8.27 21.24
CA GLU A 73 -11.49 -8.61 21.87
C GLU A 73 -12.43 -9.31 20.89
N TYR A 74 -12.54 -8.79 19.66
CA TYR A 74 -13.43 -9.32 18.64
C TYR A 74 -13.03 -10.73 18.17
N LEU A 75 -11.72 -10.97 18.01
CA LEU A 75 -11.18 -12.28 17.63
C LEU A 75 -11.02 -13.24 18.82
N ASN A 76 -11.18 -12.75 20.05
CA ASN A 76 -10.89 -13.47 21.29
C ASN A 76 -9.46 -14.04 21.34
N ILE A 77 -8.46 -13.21 21.01
CA ILE A 77 -7.03 -13.55 21.05
C ILE A 77 -6.29 -12.68 22.07
N TYR A 78 -5.16 -13.17 22.57
CA TYR A 78 -4.39 -12.54 23.66
C TYR A 78 -2.92 -12.34 23.25
N PRO A 79 -2.64 -11.40 22.34
CA PRO A 79 -1.29 -11.21 21.82
C PRO A 79 -0.31 -10.74 22.90
N ARG A 80 0.93 -11.21 22.81
CA ARG A 80 2.08 -10.78 23.63
C ARG A 80 2.78 -9.56 23.04
N PHE A 81 2.59 -9.32 21.74
CA PHE A 81 3.10 -8.18 21.01
C PHE A 81 1.97 -7.51 20.23
N THR A 82 1.79 -6.20 20.40
CA THR A 82 0.78 -5.43 19.68
C THR A 82 1.39 -4.20 19.06
N ASP A 83 1.04 -3.91 17.81
CA ASP A 83 1.37 -2.67 17.13
C ASP A 83 0.13 -2.02 16.51
N SER A 84 0.05 -0.70 16.61
CA SER A 84 -1.00 0.11 15.99
C SER A 84 -0.45 1.40 15.38
N THR A 85 0.80 1.36 14.92
CA THR A 85 1.47 2.46 14.23
C THR A 85 0.65 2.86 13.00
N ASN A 86 0.16 4.10 12.98
CA ASN A 86 -0.66 4.62 11.89
C ASN A 86 0.07 5.73 11.14
N ILE A 87 0.65 5.36 10.01
CA ILE A 87 1.41 6.24 9.11
C ILE A 87 0.76 6.32 7.72
N GLY A 88 -0.56 6.08 7.65
CA GLY A 88 -1.32 6.04 6.40
C GLY A 88 -1.17 4.71 5.66
N GLY A 89 -1.19 4.77 4.32
CA GLY A 89 -1.17 3.57 3.47
C GLY A 89 0.07 2.69 3.65
N SER A 90 1.18 3.24 4.15
CA SER A 90 2.44 2.48 4.36
C SER A 90 2.52 1.75 5.70
N ALA A 91 1.46 1.80 6.53
CA ALA A 91 1.48 1.18 7.86
C ALA A 91 1.67 -0.34 7.80
N PHE A 92 1.14 -1.00 6.77
CA PHE A 92 1.12 -2.46 6.71
C PHE A 92 2.46 -3.05 6.30
N GLU A 93 3.24 -2.35 5.47
CA GLU A 93 4.63 -2.67 5.15
C GLU A 93 5.54 -2.45 6.37
N ALA A 94 5.32 -1.37 7.13
CA ALA A 94 6.01 -1.16 8.41
C ALA A 94 5.65 -2.27 9.43
N HIS A 95 4.39 -2.70 9.46
CA HIS A 95 3.99 -3.83 10.29
C HIS A 95 4.70 -5.14 9.89
N VAL A 96 4.99 -5.38 8.62
CA VAL A 96 5.83 -6.54 8.20
C VAL A 96 7.23 -6.43 8.82
N ALA A 97 7.85 -5.26 8.78
CA ALA A 97 9.15 -5.01 9.40
C ALA A 97 9.11 -5.18 10.93
N HIS A 98 8.09 -4.64 11.59
CA HIS A 98 7.92 -4.73 13.03
C HIS A 98 7.64 -6.17 13.49
N ALA A 99 6.82 -6.92 12.75
CA ALA A 99 6.58 -8.34 12.97
C ALA A 99 7.86 -9.16 12.78
N ALA A 100 8.64 -8.87 11.75
CA ALA A 100 9.95 -9.50 11.52
C ALA A 100 10.89 -9.30 12.73
N MET A 101 11.04 -8.06 13.21
CA MET A 101 11.83 -7.76 14.41
C MET A 101 11.30 -8.47 15.66
N ALA A 102 9.97 -8.51 15.83
CA ALA A 102 9.34 -9.16 16.97
C ALA A 102 9.57 -10.68 16.97
N ILE A 103 9.44 -11.33 15.82
CA ILE A 103 9.71 -12.77 15.64
C ILE A 103 11.19 -13.05 15.90
N GLU A 104 12.11 -12.31 15.29
CA GLU A 104 13.55 -12.50 15.46
C GLU A 104 13.99 -12.39 16.93
N LYS A 105 13.39 -11.45 17.68
CA LYS A 105 13.69 -11.23 19.11
C LYS A 105 12.89 -12.09 20.07
N GLY A 106 11.92 -12.86 19.59
CA GLY A 106 11.11 -13.74 20.44
C GLY A 106 10.01 -13.03 21.22
N TYR A 107 9.59 -11.85 20.79
CA TYR A 107 8.42 -11.17 21.36
C TYR A 107 7.10 -11.84 20.96
N CYS A 108 7.06 -12.46 19.78
CA CYS A 108 5.96 -13.32 19.32
C CYS A 108 6.49 -14.50 18.48
N GLU A 109 5.66 -15.51 18.27
CA GLU A 109 5.91 -16.66 17.40
C GLU A 109 5.08 -16.61 16.12
N VAL A 110 3.84 -16.10 16.19
CA VAL A 110 2.92 -15.95 15.06
C VAL A 110 2.36 -14.53 15.09
N ALA A 111 2.79 -13.71 14.14
CA ALA A 111 2.32 -12.35 13.97
C ALA A 111 1.22 -12.30 12.90
N LEU A 112 0.12 -11.64 13.23
CA LEU A 112 -1.01 -11.37 12.35
C LEU A 112 -1.06 -9.87 12.06
N ILE A 113 -0.92 -9.51 10.79
CA ILE A 113 -1.05 -8.14 10.28
C ILE A 113 -2.38 -8.02 9.56
N THR A 114 -3.18 -7.00 9.86
CA THR A 114 -4.53 -6.88 9.28
C THR A 114 -4.89 -5.47 8.84
N TYR A 115 -5.74 -5.38 7.83
CA TYR A 115 -6.35 -4.14 7.35
C TYR A 115 -7.78 -4.35 6.84
N ALA A 116 -8.65 -3.35 7.02
CA ALA A 116 -9.90 -3.23 6.27
C ALA A 116 -10.43 -1.79 6.19
N SER A 117 -11.25 -1.53 5.17
CA SER A 117 -11.95 -0.26 4.96
C SER A 117 -13.21 -0.46 4.12
N THR A 118 -14.23 0.36 4.40
CA THR A 118 -15.52 0.44 3.69
C THR A 118 -15.70 1.81 3.01
N GLN A 119 -14.59 2.45 2.63
CA GLN A 119 -14.60 3.85 2.17
C GLN A 119 -15.52 4.09 0.97
N ARG A 120 -15.70 3.09 0.09
CA ARG A 120 -16.61 3.19 -1.05
C ARG A 120 -18.06 3.06 -0.62
N SER A 121 -18.39 2.03 0.17
CA SER A 121 -19.74 1.81 0.69
C SER A 121 -20.23 2.97 1.56
N ASP A 122 -19.34 3.55 2.37
CA ASP A 122 -19.67 4.66 3.27
C ASP A 122 -19.70 6.03 2.57
N ALA A 123 -19.27 6.10 1.30
CA ALA A 123 -19.05 7.34 0.56
C ALA A 123 -18.26 8.39 1.36
N SER A 124 -17.29 7.94 2.17
CA SER A 124 -16.65 8.75 3.21
C SER A 124 -15.45 9.58 2.71
N ARG A 125 -15.09 9.45 1.42
CA ARG A 125 -14.00 10.22 0.80
C ARG A 125 -14.45 11.65 0.52
N THR A 126 -13.74 12.61 1.10
CA THR A 126 -13.89 14.05 0.83
C THR A 126 -12.56 14.65 0.39
N LEU A 127 -12.59 15.54 -0.60
CA LEU A 127 -11.42 16.31 -1.06
C LEU A 127 -11.10 17.50 -0.16
N GLY A 128 -12.01 17.88 0.76
CA GLY A 128 -11.85 19.02 1.66
C GLY A 128 -12.47 18.76 3.03
N GLY A 129 -12.70 19.82 3.80
CA GLY A 129 -13.34 19.72 5.11
C GLY A 129 -12.47 19.16 6.23
N ARG A 130 -11.16 18.97 5.99
CA ARG A 130 -10.19 18.69 7.06
C ARG A 130 -10.12 19.90 8.01
N PRO A 131 -10.05 19.70 9.33
CA PRO A 131 -9.86 20.81 10.25
C PRO A 131 -8.53 21.53 9.99
N ALA A 132 -8.56 22.87 9.97
CA ALA A 132 -7.36 23.70 9.90
C ALA A 132 -6.65 23.73 11.27
N ALA A 133 -6.10 22.58 11.68
CA ALA A 133 -5.46 22.37 12.97
C ALA A 133 -4.03 21.83 12.79
N LEU A 134 -3.18 22.06 13.80
CA LEU A 134 -1.77 21.63 13.80
C LEU A 134 -1.07 22.06 12.50
N THR A 135 -0.41 21.16 11.78
CA THR A 135 0.29 21.49 10.54
C THR A 135 -0.65 21.88 9.39
N PHE A 136 -1.90 21.39 9.38
CA PHE A 136 -2.87 21.72 8.32
C PHE A 136 -3.40 23.16 8.38
N GLN A 137 -3.15 23.90 9.46
CA GLN A 137 -3.52 25.32 9.55
C GLN A 137 -2.86 26.19 8.46
N PHE A 138 -1.77 25.70 7.85
CA PHE A 138 -1.03 26.39 6.80
C PHE A 138 -1.43 25.97 5.37
N GLU A 139 -2.38 25.03 5.23
CA GLU A 139 -2.78 24.50 3.91
C GLU A 139 -4.30 24.55 3.73
N THR A 140 -5.05 24.06 4.71
CA THR A 140 -6.51 23.98 4.65
C THR A 140 -7.17 25.34 4.39
N PRO A 141 -6.78 26.46 5.04
CA PRO A 141 -7.41 27.76 4.76
C PRO A 141 -7.22 28.26 3.33
N TYR A 142 -6.22 27.74 2.62
CA TYR A 142 -5.90 28.11 1.23
C TYR A 142 -6.60 27.20 0.21
N GLY A 143 -7.46 26.28 0.66
CA GLY A 143 -8.32 25.48 -0.21
C GLY A 143 -7.62 24.31 -0.92
N MET A 144 -6.46 23.86 -0.41
CA MET A 144 -5.74 22.73 -1.00
C MET A 144 -6.55 21.42 -0.92
N PRO A 145 -6.96 20.80 -2.04
CA PRO A 145 -7.69 19.55 -2.01
C PRO A 145 -6.76 18.43 -1.54
N THR A 146 -7.17 17.61 -0.58
CA THR A 146 -6.31 16.55 -0.01
C THR A 146 -6.90 15.16 -0.25
N PRO A 147 -6.14 14.17 -0.76
CA PRO A 147 -4.69 14.23 -1.02
C PRO A 147 -4.31 14.76 -2.42
N ALA A 148 -5.25 14.91 -3.34
CA ALA A 148 -4.98 15.17 -4.77
C ALA A 148 -4.09 16.41 -5.03
N GLY A 149 -4.26 17.49 -4.29
CA GLY A 149 -3.48 18.72 -4.44
C GLY A 149 -2.00 18.55 -4.09
N GLY A 150 -1.67 17.72 -3.10
CA GLY A 150 -0.28 17.43 -2.76
C GLY A 150 0.44 16.68 -3.88
N TYR A 151 -0.20 15.63 -4.40
CA TYR A 151 0.33 14.88 -5.54
C TYR A 151 0.38 15.71 -6.83
N ALA A 152 -0.59 16.59 -7.05
CA ALA A 152 -0.58 17.52 -8.18
C ALA A 152 0.60 18.50 -8.11
N MET A 153 0.91 19.05 -6.93
CA MET A 153 2.10 19.90 -6.75
C MET A 153 3.40 19.13 -7.00
N ALA A 154 3.49 17.88 -6.53
CA ALA A 154 4.64 17.01 -6.80
C ALA A 154 4.79 16.73 -8.30
N ALA A 155 3.68 16.46 -9.00
CA ALA A 155 3.66 16.26 -10.45
C ALA A 155 4.12 17.51 -11.19
N MET A 156 3.52 18.67 -10.92
CA MET A 156 3.93 19.95 -11.52
C MET A 156 5.40 20.23 -11.29
N ARG A 157 5.93 19.95 -10.10
CA ARG A 157 7.33 20.18 -9.81
C ARG A 157 8.25 19.24 -10.60
N HIS A 158 7.91 17.96 -10.71
CA HIS A 158 8.68 17.01 -11.51
C HIS A 158 8.63 17.35 -13.01
N MET A 159 7.47 17.75 -13.52
CA MET A 159 7.32 18.27 -14.89
C MET A 159 8.17 19.52 -15.13
N HIS A 160 8.23 20.44 -14.16
CA HIS A 160 9.06 21.64 -14.25
C HIS A 160 10.56 21.32 -14.24
N ASP A 161 11.00 20.46 -13.30
CA ASP A 161 12.42 20.19 -13.08
C ASP A 161 13.01 19.26 -14.16
N PHE A 162 12.21 18.32 -14.68
CA PHE A 162 12.69 17.22 -15.54
C PHE A 162 12.00 17.12 -16.90
N GLY A 163 10.92 17.88 -17.13
CA GLY A 163 10.20 17.86 -18.42
C GLY A 163 9.29 16.65 -18.61
N THR A 164 8.96 15.91 -17.55
CA THR A 164 7.99 14.81 -17.59
C THR A 164 6.69 15.27 -18.21
N THR A 165 6.09 14.43 -19.06
CA THR A 165 4.83 14.78 -19.75
C THR A 165 3.64 14.04 -19.17
N ARG A 166 2.44 14.52 -19.50
CA ARG A 166 1.19 13.90 -19.05
C ARG A 166 0.96 12.55 -19.73
N GLU A 167 1.42 12.43 -20.99
CA GLU A 167 1.42 11.18 -21.75
C GLU A 167 2.27 10.11 -21.05
N GLN A 168 3.43 10.50 -20.49
CA GLN A 168 4.28 9.58 -19.74
C GLN A 168 3.62 9.11 -18.44
N LEU A 169 2.96 10.01 -17.71
CA LEU A 169 2.16 9.63 -16.53
C LEU A 169 1.00 8.70 -16.91
N ALA A 170 0.32 8.96 -18.02
CA ALA A 170 -0.79 8.14 -18.51
C ALA A 170 -0.37 6.70 -18.86
N ASN A 171 0.85 6.49 -19.35
CA ASN A 171 1.38 5.14 -19.61
C ASN A 171 1.39 4.26 -18.35
N ILE A 172 1.56 4.85 -17.15
CA ILE A 172 1.51 4.11 -15.88
C ILE A 172 0.12 3.49 -15.67
N ALA A 173 -0.94 4.28 -15.86
CA ALA A 173 -2.32 3.81 -15.72
C ALA A 173 -2.67 2.74 -16.77
N VAL A 174 -2.23 2.93 -18.01
CA VAL A 174 -2.44 1.97 -19.11
C VAL A 174 -1.74 0.63 -18.85
N ASN A 175 -0.46 0.67 -18.48
CA ASN A 175 0.31 -0.55 -18.19
C ASN A 175 -0.30 -1.31 -17.00
N THR A 176 -0.70 -0.59 -15.95
CA THR A 176 -1.36 -1.15 -14.76
C THR A 176 -2.72 -1.75 -15.11
N ARG A 177 -3.51 -1.09 -15.97
CA ARG A 177 -4.79 -1.66 -16.47
C ARG A 177 -4.57 -2.97 -17.22
N GLY A 178 -3.49 -3.10 -17.98
CA GLY A 178 -3.14 -4.35 -18.67
C GLY A 178 -3.03 -5.56 -17.72
N TRP A 179 -2.51 -5.36 -16.50
CA TRP A 179 -2.49 -6.38 -15.46
C TRP A 179 -3.88 -6.62 -14.85
N ALA A 180 -4.62 -5.55 -14.54
CA ALA A 180 -5.97 -5.64 -14.00
C ALA A 180 -6.93 -6.43 -14.91
N MET A 181 -6.80 -6.33 -16.24
CA MET A 181 -7.56 -7.14 -17.21
C MET A 181 -7.44 -8.65 -16.97
N ARG A 182 -6.33 -9.10 -16.37
CA ARG A 182 -6.02 -10.51 -16.06
C ARG A 182 -6.44 -10.91 -14.65
N ASN A 183 -6.70 -9.94 -13.77
CA ASN A 183 -7.17 -10.18 -12.42
C ASN A 183 -8.72 -10.19 -12.40
N PRO A 184 -9.38 -11.35 -12.15
CA PRO A 184 -10.83 -11.41 -12.08
C PRO A 184 -11.43 -10.58 -10.93
N ALA A 185 -10.64 -10.29 -9.88
CA ALA A 185 -11.05 -9.47 -8.73
C ALA A 185 -10.90 -7.96 -8.98
N ALA A 186 -10.26 -7.54 -10.08
CA ALA A 186 -10.06 -6.12 -10.37
C ALA A 186 -11.37 -5.38 -10.64
N MET A 187 -11.52 -4.20 -10.02
CA MET A 187 -12.71 -3.36 -10.20
C MET A 187 -12.84 -2.85 -11.65
N HIS A 188 -11.74 -2.48 -12.29
CA HIS A 188 -11.73 -2.02 -13.68
C HIS A 188 -10.85 -2.92 -14.54
N ARG A 189 -11.50 -3.53 -15.53
CA ARG A 189 -10.90 -4.57 -16.38
C ARG A 189 -11.07 -4.29 -17.87
N ASP A 190 -11.71 -3.19 -18.23
CA ASP A 190 -11.80 -2.79 -19.64
C ASP A 190 -10.46 -2.21 -20.11
N PRO A 191 -10.05 -2.46 -21.38
CA PRO A 191 -8.87 -1.83 -21.96
C PRO A 191 -8.86 -0.31 -21.75
N LEU A 192 -7.67 0.26 -21.59
CA LEU A 192 -7.47 1.69 -21.40
C LEU A 192 -6.35 2.17 -22.33
N THR A 193 -6.55 3.33 -22.93
CA THR A 193 -5.58 4.00 -23.80
C THR A 193 -5.06 5.30 -23.17
N VAL A 194 -3.91 5.78 -23.63
CA VAL A 194 -3.34 7.06 -23.19
C VAL A 194 -4.29 8.22 -23.47
N ASP A 195 -4.92 8.25 -24.66
CA ASP A 195 -5.87 9.30 -25.03
C ASP A 195 -7.09 9.34 -24.10
N GLU A 196 -7.59 8.18 -23.66
CA GLU A 196 -8.69 8.11 -22.69
C GLU A 196 -8.29 8.65 -21.31
N VAL A 197 -7.06 8.39 -20.86
CA VAL A 197 -6.53 8.97 -19.62
C VAL A 197 -6.47 10.49 -19.74
N LEU A 198 -5.88 10.99 -20.83
CA LEU A 198 -5.73 12.43 -21.10
C LEU A 198 -7.06 13.15 -21.35
N ALA A 199 -8.09 12.46 -21.83
CA ALA A 199 -9.43 13.00 -22.02
C ALA A 199 -10.32 12.89 -20.76
N SER A 200 -9.91 12.11 -19.77
CA SER A 200 -10.70 11.93 -18.55
C SER A 200 -10.82 13.23 -17.73
N PRO A 201 -11.85 13.40 -16.88
CA PRO A 201 -12.07 14.66 -16.16
C PRO A 201 -10.86 15.06 -15.31
N MET A 202 -10.46 16.33 -15.38
CA MET A 202 -9.42 16.87 -14.51
C MET A 202 -9.88 16.91 -13.05
N ILE A 203 -9.05 16.41 -12.14
CA ILE A 203 -9.31 16.45 -10.70
C ILE A 203 -8.55 17.60 -10.05
N CYS A 204 -7.24 17.68 -10.33
CA CYS A 204 -6.38 18.75 -9.86
C CYS A 204 -5.20 18.85 -10.82
N ASP A 205 -5.11 19.95 -11.58
CA ASP A 205 -4.09 20.15 -12.61
C ASP A 205 -2.69 19.77 -12.09
N PRO A 206 -1.97 18.84 -12.74
CA PRO A 206 -2.17 18.28 -14.10
C PRO A 206 -2.86 16.91 -14.13
N LEU A 207 -3.29 16.42 -12.97
CA LEU A 207 -3.79 15.06 -12.74
C LEU A 207 -5.27 14.94 -13.10
N HIS A 208 -5.55 13.98 -13.95
CA HIS A 208 -6.89 13.60 -14.37
C HIS A 208 -7.44 12.45 -13.53
N LYS A 209 -8.74 12.17 -13.68
CA LYS A 209 -9.44 11.13 -12.92
C LYS A 209 -8.75 9.78 -13.02
N LEU A 210 -8.24 9.43 -14.20
CA LEU A 210 -7.56 8.15 -14.45
C LEU A 210 -6.07 8.16 -14.05
N ASP A 211 -5.55 9.28 -13.53
CA ASP A 211 -4.29 9.33 -12.79
C ASP A 211 -4.46 9.01 -11.30
N CYS A 212 -5.69 9.03 -10.79
CA CYS A 212 -6.01 8.82 -9.39
C CYS A 212 -6.39 7.36 -9.12
N CYS A 213 -6.01 6.85 -7.94
CA CYS A 213 -6.46 5.55 -7.49
C CYS A 213 -7.98 5.46 -7.35
N LEU A 214 -8.45 4.23 -7.28
CA LEU A 214 -9.85 3.94 -6.99
C LEU A 214 -10.20 4.31 -5.55
N VAL A 215 -11.51 4.38 -5.31
CA VAL A 215 -12.08 4.30 -3.96
C VAL A 215 -12.85 3.00 -3.92
N THR A 216 -12.32 2.02 -3.20
CA THR A 216 -12.92 0.71 -3.00
C THR A 216 -13.12 0.42 -1.51
N ASP A 217 -13.95 -0.57 -1.23
CA ASP A 217 -13.83 -1.30 0.02
C ASP A 217 -12.70 -2.33 -0.11
N GLY A 218 -12.39 -3.01 0.98
CA GLY A 218 -11.54 -4.19 0.99
C GLY A 218 -10.91 -4.41 2.34
N GLY A 219 -10.28 -5.57 2.47
CA GLY A 219 -9.46 -5.92 3.61
C GLY A 219 -8.50 -7.04 3.25
N GLY A 220 -7.44 -7.13 4.03
CA GLY A 220 -6.40 -8.11 3.84
C GLY A 220 -5.72 -8.46 5.16
N ALA A 221 -5.10 -9.63 5.19
CA ALA A 221 -4.30 -10.08 6.31
C ALA A 221 -3.06 -10.83 5.84
N VAL A 222 -2.00 -10.73 6.64
CA VAL A 222 -0.73 -11.43 6.43
C VAL A 222 -0.35 -12.12 7.74
N VAL A 223 0.06 -13.39 7.65
CA VAL A 223 0.54 -14.19 8.78
C VAL A 223 2.03 -14.44 8.61
N MET A 224 2.80 -14.07 9.63
CA MET A 224 4.23 -14.26 9.69
C MET A 224 4.63 -15.15 10.87
N THR A 225 5.66 -15.96 10.66
CA THR A 225 6.29 -16.77 11.71
C THR A 225 7.77 -16.97 11.41
N SER A 226 8.48 -17.78 12.20
CA SER A 226 9.86 -18.16 11.92
C SER A 226 9.96 -19.20 10.80
N ALA A 227 11.06 -19.20 10.05
CA ALA A 227 11.36 -20.23 9.04
C ALA A 227 11.34 -21.64 9.65
N GLU A 228 11.76 -21.79 10.91
CA GLU A 228 11.62 -23.05 11.65
C GLU A 228 10.16 -23.48 11.83
N ASN A 229 9.28 -22.59 12.26
CA ASN A 229 7.85 -22.89 12.41
C ASN A 229 7.21 -23.18 11.04
N ALA A 230 7.54 -22.42 10.00
CA ALA A 230 7.06 -22.67 8.64
C ALA A 230 7.40 -24.09 8.15
N ARG A 231 8.61 -24.58 8.43
CA ARG A 231 9.01 -25.97 8.16
C ARG A 231 8.19 -26.98 8.95
N ARG A 232 7.90 -26.72 10.24
CA ARG A 232 7.05 -27.59 11.07
C ARG A 232 5.60 -27.64 10.56
N LEU A 233 5.09 -26.53 10.04
CA LEU A 233 3.75 -26.41 9.45
C LEU A 233 3.66 -26.99 8.03
N ASN A 234 4.80 -27.39 7.42
CA ASN A 234 4.91 -27.78 6.01
C ASN A 234 4.34 -26.71 5.06
N LYS A 235 4.59 -25.43 5.35
CA LYS A 235 4.13 -24.31 4.52
C LYS A 235 5.25 -23.78 3.64
N PRO A 236 4.95 -23.39 2.39
CA PRO A 236 5.83 -22.53 1.62
C PRO A 236 6.10 -21.25 2.42
N ALA A 237 7.35 -20.81 2.43
CA ALA A 237 7.79 -19.64 3.19
C ALA A 237 8.28 -18.55 2.23
N VAL A 238 7.71 -17.35 2.33
CA VAL A 238 8.23 -16.16 1.65
C VAL A 238 9.10 -15.39 2.64
N HIS A 239 10.40 -15.36 2.37
CA HIS A 239 11.39 -14.76 3.27
C HIS A 239 11.39 -13.24 3.20
N VAL A 240 11.33 -12.58 4.36
CA VAL A 240 11.48 -11.13 4.44
C VAL A 240 12.97 -10.81 4.51
N ARG A 241 13.56 -10.51 3.34
CA ARG A 241 15.02 -10.35 3.20
C ARG A 241 15.53 -8.97 3.58
N GLY A 242 14.68 -7.94 3.52
CA GLY A 242 15.04 -6.59 3.90
C GLY A 242 13.84 -5.68 3.97
N TYR A 243 13.90 -4.72 4.87
CA TYR A 243 12.89 -3.68 5.07
C TYR A 243 13.56 -2.37 5.46
N GLY A 244 12.85 -1.27 5.26
CA GLY A 244 13.32 0.06 5.63
C GLY A 244 12.16 1.02 5.79
N GLU A 245 12.27 1.90 6.78
CA GLU A 245 11.24 2.86 7.13
C GLU A 245 11.84 4.26 7.27
N SER A 246 11.11 5.26 6.79
CA SER A 246 11.49 6.67 6.92
C SER A 246 10.28 7.56 6.74
N HIS A 247 10.26 8.69 7.45
CA HIS A 247 9.26 9.75 7.29
C HIS A 247 9.93 11.10 7.09
N THR A 248 9.19 12.03 6.49
CA THR A 248 9.67 13.41 6.28
C THR A 248 8.60 14.43 6.60
N HIS A 249 7.37 14.21 6.13
CA HIS A 249 6.32 15.20 6.21
C HIS A 249 4.94 14.54 6.29
N TRP A 250 3.97 15.34 6.70
CA TRP A 250 2.54 15.03 6.62
C TRP A 250 1.81 16.06 5.75
N THR A 251 2.17 17.34 5.93
CA THR A 251 1.71 18.44 5.08
C THR A 251 2.76 18.77 4.03
N MET A 252 2.31 19.18 2.86
CA MET A 252 3.14 19.57 1.72
C MET A 252 4.07 20.74 2.04
N GLY A 253 3.64 21.69 2.87
CA GLY A 253 4.48 22.80 3.33
C GLY A 253 5.71 22.37 4.14
N ALA A 254 5.73 21.12 4.65
CA ALA A 254 6.87 20.52 5.33
C ALA A 254 7.63 19.51 4.45
N MET A 255 7.22 19.29 3.20
CA MET A 255 7.88 18.37 2.27
C MET A 255 9.26 18.92 1.90
N PRO A 256 10.37 18.18 2.13
CA PRO A 256 11.71 18.70 1.87
C PRO A 256 11.97 19.00 0.39
N GLU A 257 11.46 18.15 -0.50
CA GLU A 257 11.64 18.26 -1.95
C GLU A 257 10.35 17.76 -2.64
N LEU A 258 9.71 18.61 -3.45
CA LEU A 258 8.43 18.26 -4.10
C LEU A 258 8.60 17.26 -5.26
N SER A 259 9.73 17.27 -5.95
CA SER A 259 10.01 16.39 -7.10
C SER A 259 10.75 15.11 -6.71
N ARG A 260 10.91 14.80 -5.42
CA ARG A 260 11.64 13.61 -4.93
C ARG A 260 11.02 13.02 -3.66
N LEU A 261 10.98 11.70 -3.57
CA LEU A 261 10.55 10.99 -2.35
C LEU A 261 11.73 10.62 -1.45
N VAL A 262 12.26 11.61 -0.73
CA VAL A 262 13.41 11.44 0.20
C VAL A 262 13.18 10.32 1.23
N ALA A 263 11.94 10.12 1.69
CA ALA A 263 11.60 9.03 2.59
C ALA A 263 11.78 7.65 1.91
N ALA A 264 11.27 7.50 0.68
CA ALA A 264 11.41 6.26 -0.09
C ALA A 264 12.88 5.98 -0.46
N GLU A 265 13.69 7.01 -0.75
CA GLU A 265 15.14 6.84 -0.99
C GLU A 265 15.85 6.23 0.23
N ARG A 266 15.56 6.75 1.43
CA ARG A 266 16.15 6.26 2.68
C ARG A 266 15.67 4.86 3.02
N ALA A 267 14.35 4.63 2.93
CA ALA A 267 13.73 3.34 3.20
C ALA A 267 14.23 2.26 2.23
N GLY A 268 14.21 2.54 0.93
CA GLY A 268 14.70 1.64 -0.12
C GLY A 268 16.17 1.30 0.04
N LYS A 269 17.03 2.30 0.29
CA LYS A 269 18.46 2.06 0.55
C LYS A 269 18.67 1.13 1.75
N ALA A 270 17.92 1.32 2.84
CA ALA A 270 18.01 0.46 4.01
C ALA A 270 17.54 -0.97 3.69
N ALA A 271 16.41 -1.12 3.00
CA ALA A 271 15.87 -2.41 2.60
C ALA A 271 16.83 -3.20 1.69
N PHE A 272 17.35 -2.56 0.64
CA PHE A 272 18.33 -3.17 -0.27
C PHE A 272 19.63 -3.56 0.45
N ALA A 273 20.15 -2.68 1.30
CA ALA A 273 21.34 -2.97 2.09
C ALA A 273 21.14 -4.15 3.05
N MET A 274 19.98 -4.24 3.70
CA MET A 274 19.63 -5.37 4.58
C MET A 274 19.51 -6.68 3.79
N ALA A 275 18.91 -6.63 2.60
CA ALA A 275 18.76 -7.80 1.73
C ALA A 275 20.07 -8.22 1.03
N GLY A 276 21.06 -7.32 0.97
CA GLY A 276 22.33 -7.56 0.28
C GLY A 276 22.21 -7.58 -1.25
N ILE A 277 21.19 -6.91 -1.81
CA ILE A 277 20.91 -6.86 -3.25
C ILE A 277 20.71 -5.40 -3.70
N GLY A 278 20.63 -5.19 -5.02
CA GLY A 278 20.29 -3.89 -5.63
C GLY A 278 19.00 -3.96 -6.47
N PRO A 279 18.56 -2.82 -7.04
CA PRO A 279 17.35 -2.76 -7.86
C PRO A 279 17.39 -3.69 -9.08
N ASP A 280 18.58 -3.94 -9.66
CA ASP A 280 18.76 -4.86 -10.80
C ASP A 280 18.48 -6.33 -10.45
N SER A 281 18.33 -6.67 -9.16
CA SER A 281 18.02 -8.02 -8.69
C SER A 281 16.53 -8.26 -8.44
N ILE A 282 15.67 -7.27 -8.77
CA ILE A 282 14.23 -7.35 -8.54
C ILE A 282 13.53 -7.83 -9.81
N ASP A 283 12.87 -8.99 -9.71
CA ASP A 283 12.13 -9.59 -10.82
C ASP A 283 10.72 -9.01 -10.99
N LEU A 284 10.14 -8.46 -9.92
CA LEU A 284 8.79 -7.92 -9.87
C LEU A 284 8.68 -6.87 -8.76
N ALA A 285 7.92 -5.80 -9.01
CA ALA A 285 7.66 -4.76 -8.02
C ALA A 285 6.16 -4.47 -7.85
N GLU A 286 5.67 -4.47 -6.61
CA GLU A 286 4.36 -3.91 -6.25
C GLU A 286 4.61 -2.54 -5.61
N ILE A 287 4.31 -1.47 -6.36
CA ILE A 287 4.57 -0.08 -6.02
C ILE A 287 3.24 0.63 -5.72
N TYR A 288 3.21 1.36 -4.60
CA TYR A 288 2.04 2.12 -4.18
C TYR A 288 1.65 3.19 -5.21
N ASP A 289 0.53 2.97 -5.89
CA ASP A 289 0.03 3.73 -7.04
C ASP A 289 -1.23 4.53 -6.69
N SER A 290 -1.19 5.25 -5.57
CA SER A 290 -2.24 6.20 -5.18
C SER A 290 -2.52 7.24 -6.28
N PHE A 291 -1.46 7.67 -6.96
CA PHE A 291 -1.49 8.48 -8.16
C PHE A 291 -0.35 8.05 -9.09
N THR A 292 -0.47 8.26 -10.39
CA THR A 292 0.58 7.95 -11.38
C THR A 292 1.93 8.59 -11.00
N ILE A 293 1.92 9.84 -10.54
CA ILE A 293 3.14 10.52 -10.07
C ILE A 293 3.83 9.81 -8.87
N THR A 294 3.07 9.20 -7.96
CA THR A 294 3.64 8.48 -6.81
C THR A 294 4.49 7.31 -7.27
N VAL A 295 4.02 6.58 -8.29
CA VAL A 295 4.73 5.45 -8.88
C VAL A 295 6.05 5.91 -9.50
N LEU A 296 5.98 6.96 -10.31
CA LEU A 296 7.15 7.54 -10.98
C LEU A 296 8.22 7.93 -9.95
N LEU A 297 7.84 8.74 -8.96
CA LEU A 297 8.79 9.21 -7.95
C LEU A 297 9.34 8.07 -7.09
N THR A 298 8.54 7.01 -6.85
CA THR A 298 8.99 5.86 -6.08
C THR A 298 10.02 5.04 -6.87
N LEU A 299 9.84 4.84 -8.19
CA LEU A 299 10.83 4.13 -9.00
C LEU A 299 12.18 4.86 -9.04
N GLU A 300 12.15 6.18 -9.18
CA GLU A 300 13.36 7.01 -9.13
C GLU A 300 14.02 6.92 -7.75
N ALA A 301 13.22 7.00 -6.67
CA ALA A 301 13.71 6.93 -5.30
C ALA A 301 14.34 5.58 -4.94
N LEU A 302 13.79 4.48 -5.45
CA LEU A 302 14.31 3.12 -5.24
C LEU A 302 15.49 2.77 -6.17
N GLY A 303 15.80 3.64 -7.14
CA GLY A 303 16.95 3.48 -8.02
C GLY A 303 16.72 2.52 -9.21
N PHE A 304 15.46 2.25 -9.57
CA PHE A 304 15.13 1.50 -10.80
C PHE A 304 15.41 2.30 -12.08
N CYS A 305 15.43 3.63 -11.94
CA CYS A 305 15.88 4.60 -12.94
C CYS A 305 16.45 5.83 -12.23
N LYS A 306 17.15 6.71 -12.96
CA LYS A 306 17.68 7.94 -12.35
C LYS A 306 16.56 8.98 -12.18
N PRO A 307 16.71 9.96 -11.26
CA PRO A 307 15.81 11.09 -11.18
C PRO A 307 15.62 11.79 -12.53
N GLY A 308 14.37 12.00 -12.93
CA GLY A 308 13.97 12.56 -14.23
C GLY A 308 13.84 11.55 -15.36
N GLU A 309 14.28 10.29 -15.20
CA GLU A 309 14.12 9.23 -16.19
C GLU A 309 12.83 8.40 -15.98
N GLY A 310 12.07 8.68 -14.90
CA GLY A 310 10.89 7.91 -14.54
C GLY A 310 9.76 7.96 -15.57
N GLY A 311 9.60 9.07 -16.30
CA GLY A 311 8.59 9.17 -17.36
C GLY A 311 8.83 8.17 -18.50
N ALA A 312 10.07 8.15 -19.02
CA ALA A 312 10.49 7.26 -20.09
C ALA A 312 10.48 5.77 -19.68
N PHE A 313 10.55 5.49 -18.38
CA PHE A 313 10.53 4.12 -17.86
C PHE A 313 9.26 3.35 -18.22
N PHE A 314 8.11 4.03 -18.34
CA PHE A 314 6.81 3.39 -18.59
C PHE A 314 6.43 3.28 -20.07
N GLU A 315 7.20 3.92 -20.94
CA GLU A 315 6.95 3.90 -22.38
C GLU A 315 7.14 2.50 -22.96
N ASN A 316 6.52 2.26 -24.12
CA ASN A 316 6.63 1.00 -24.87
C ASN A 316 6.20 -0.25 -24.07
N GLY A 317 5.34 -0.07 -23.06
CA GLY A 317 4.78 -1.17 -22.28
C GLY A 317 5.80 -1.91 -21.41
N ARG A 318 6.92 -1.28 -21.03
CA ARG A 318 7.98 -1.93 -20.23
C ARG A 318 7.45 -2.61 -18.97
N THR A 319 6.44 -2.01 -18.33
CA THR A 319 5.82 -2.53 -17.10
C THR A 319 4.49 -3.26 -17.31
N ALA A 320 3.99 -3.31 -18.55
CA ALA A 320 2.76 -4.02 -18.90
C ALA A 320 2.99 -5.55 -18.97
N PRO A 321 1.92 -6.37 -19.06
CA PRO A 321 2.07 -7.81 -19.27
C PRO A 321 2.92 -8.13 -20.51
N GLY A 322 3.99 -8.92 -20.31
CA GLY A 322 4.95 -9.26 -21.36
C GLY A 322 6.10 -8.26 -21.53
N GLY A 323 6.09 -7.15 -20.77
CA GLY A 323 7.20 -6.20 -20.68
C GLY A 323 8.38 -6.75 -19.85
N ALA A 324 9.49 -6.00 -19.86
CA ALA A 324 10.74 -6.42 -19.24
C ALA A 324 10.78 -6.22 -17.70
N PHE A 325 9.84 -5.48 -17.11
CA PHE A 325 9.81 -5.22 -15.68
C PHE A 325 8.36 -5.31 -15.14
N PRO A 326 7.89 -6.51 -14.78
CA PRO A 326 6.54 -6.70 -14.22
C PRO A 326 6.32 -5.83 -12.98
N MET A 327 5.27 -4.99 -13.03
CA MET A 327 4.96 -4.07 -11.94
C MET A 327 3.45 -3.96 -11.73
N ASN A 328 3.01 -3.95 -10.48
CA ASN A 328 1.61 -3.88 -10.07
C ASN A 328 0.76 -4.95 -10.77
N THR A 329 1.23 -6.19 -10.66
CA THR A 329 0.75 -7.34 -11.44
C THR A 329 -0.65 -7.80 -11.06
N ASN A 330 -1.16 -7.34 -9.91
CA ASN A 330 -2.55 -7.50 -9.50
C ASN A 330 -3.49 -6.43 -10.12
N GLY A 331 -2.95 -5.40 -10.78
CA GLY A 331 -3.70 -4.26 -11.31
C GLY A 331 -3.69 -3.02 -10.43
N GLY A 332 -2.97 -3.04 -9.30
CA GLY A 332 -2.70 -1.91 -8.42
C GLY A 332 -3.93 -1.18 -7.86
N GLY A 333 -3.68 -0.10 -7.13
CA GLY A 333 -4.70 0.82 -6.66
C GLY A 333 -5.37 1.63 -7.78
N LEU A 334 -4.74 1.73 -8.96
CA LEU A 334 -5.31 2.41 -10.12
C LEU A 334 -6.44 1.61 -10.79
N SER A 335 -6.48 0.27 -10.66
CA SER A 335 -7.47 -0.55 -11.38
C SER A 335 -8.02 -1.77 -10.62
N PHE A 336 -7.31 -2.32 -9.64
CA PHE A 336 -7.80 -3.42 -8.81
C PHE A 336 -8.56 -2.91 -7.59
N ALA A 337 -7.84 -2.50 -6.55
CA ALA A 337 -8.40 -2.19 -5.24
C ALA A 337 -7.52 -1.17 -4.52
N HIS A 338 -8.15 -0.15 -3.94
CA HIS A 338 -7.49 0.81 -3.07
C HIS A 338 -8.46 1.17 -1.92
N PRO A 339 -8.60 0.29 -0.92
CA PRO A 339 -9.31 0.62 0.30
C PRO A 339 -8.43 1.56 1.12
N GLY A 340 -8.91 2.79 1.36
CA GLY A 340 -8.26 3.75 2.28
C GLY A 340 -7.39 4.81 1.62
#